data_AF-A0A7R7YG70-F1
#
_entry.id   AF-A0A7R7YG70-F1
#
_cell.length_a   1.000
_cell.length_b   1.000
_cell.length_c   1.000
_cell.angle_alpha   90.00
_cell.angle_beta   90.00
_cell.angle_gamma   90.00
#
_symmetry.space_group_name_H-M   'P 1'
#
loop_
_entity.id
_entity.type
_entity.pdbx_description
1 polymer ?
#
loop_
_entity_poly.entity_id
_entity_poly.type
_entity_poly.pdbx_seq_one_letter_code
_entity_poly.pdbx_strand_id
1 'polypeptide(L)'
;MKTATGRMPCPALIPTVARRTGRAGCGSMLGVLMMIGAVMTGSLAQGETAKPGHSERMAGERMAGKNECHLVDGEAGIVTHVIDGDTLVLDNTLEVRLVGMQAPKLPLGRPGFVAWPLSSEAKAKLETLALGNAAQLRYGGTRRDRYNRALAHVTILPEDGEPIWIQQAMLAEGLARVYSFADNRQCVGALLNVEREARNSGLGLWRDPYYAIRPAADPALATRHDVYDLVEGSVISVGERGPIAYLDFGRDWSTDFTAVLTTEAITAFAEAGIAVETLRGQRVRLRGWIERHGGPSMRVTHPEQLELLDQW
;
A
#
# COMPACT_ATOMS: atom_id res chain seq x y z
N MET A 1 2.73 -5.10 -64.18
CA MET A 1 2.43 -3.74 -64.69
C MET A 1 2.47 -2.79 -63.49
N LYS A 2 3.37 -1.78 -63.48
CA LYS A 2 3.08 -0.31 -63.54
C LYS A 2 2.14 0.17 -62.41
N THR A 3 2.43 1.16 -61.55
CA THR A 3 3.51 2.19 -61.36
C THR A 3 3.38 2.75 -59.91
N ALA A 4 4.40 3.03 -59.09
CA ALA A 4 5.25 4.25 -58.99
C ALA A 4 4.46 5.60 -59.11
N THR A 5 4.57 6.68 -58.32
CA THR A 5 5.53 7.23 -57.30
C THR A 5 4.73 7.98 -56.19
N GLY A 6 5.26 8.68 -55.15
CA GLY A 6 6.62 8.85 -54.59
C GLY A 6 7.01 10.32 -54.22
N ARG A 7 7.82 10.51 -53.15
CA ARG A 7 8.54 11.73 -52.62
C ARG A 7 8.07 12.41 -51.31
N MET A 8 9.06 12.55 -50.41
CA MET A 8 9.24 13.56 -49.34
C MET A 8 9.93 14.82 -49.93
N PRO A 9 9.92 16.03 -49.29
CA PRO A 9 10.88 16.34 -48.20
C PRO A 9 10.43 17.39 -47.13
N CYS A 10 11.32 17.58 -46.13
CA CYS A 10 11.38 18.67 -45.11
C CYS A 10 11.83 20.04 -45.72
N PRO A 11 11.96 21.21 -45.02
CA PRO A 11 12.39 21.38 -43.60
C PRO A 11 11.87 22.60 -42.76
N ALA A 12 12.25 22.59 -41.46
CA ALA A 12 12.71 23.69 -40.55
C ALA A 12 12.00 25.07 -40.42
N LEU A 13 11.91 25.57 -39.16
CA LEU A 13 12.60 26.81 -38.69
C LEU A 13 12.44 27.10 -37.17
N ILE A 14 13.42 27.81 -36.58
CA ILE A 14 13.50 28.31 -35.18
C ILE A 14 13.72 29.84 -35.23
N PRO A 15 13.14 30.64 -34.32
CA PRO A 15 13.95 31.53 -33.44
C PRO A 15 13.39 31.68 -31.99
N THR A 16 14.14 31.48 -30.88
CA THR A 16 15.14 32.31 -30.14
C THR A 16 14.65 33.47 -29.23
N VAL A 17 15.26 33.55 -28.02
CA VAL A 17 15.51 34.77 -27.17
C VAL A 17 14.28 35.34 -26.40
N ALA A 18 14.33 35.84 -25.15
CA ALA A 18 15.39 36.55 -24.39
C ALA A 18 15.43 36.35 -22.85
N ARG A 19 16.49 36.87 -22.21
CA ARG A 19 16.74 36.98 -20.75
C ARG A 19 16.24 38.30 -20.14
N ARG A 20 16.02 38.32 -18.80
CA ARG A 20 16.34 39.39 -17.79
C ARG A 20 15.94 38.85 -16.39
N THR A 21 16.75 38.70 -15.34
CA THR A 21 17.69 39.57 -14.56
C THR A 21 17.03 40.67 -13.70
N GLY A 22 17.16 40.56 -12.37
CA GLY A 22 16.91 41.62 -11.36
C GLY A 22 16.69 41.04 -9.94
N ARG A 23 17.69 41.12 -9.05
CA ARG A 23 17.80 42.01 -7.85
C ARG A 23 16.62 41.91 -6.86
N ALA A 24 16.75 41.51 -5.58
CA ALA A 24 17.69 41.81 -4.46
C ALA A 24 17.18 42.89 -3.47
N GLY A 25 17.26 42.58 -2.17
CA GLY A 25 16.83 43.36 -1.00
C GLY A 25 16.32 42.39 0.08
N CYS A 26 16.98 42.10 1.22
CA CYS A 26 17.69 42.91 2.22
C CYS A 26 16.74 43.70 3.15
N GLY A 27 16.73 43.34 4.44
CA GLY A 27 15.93 43.97 5.49
C GLY A 27 16.02 43.20 6.81
N SER A 28 16.73 43.77 7.80
CA SER A 28 17.06 43.15 9.09
C SER A 28 16.64 44.04 10.27
N MET A 29 16.24 43.41 11.39
CA MET A 29 16.36 43.86 12.81
C MET A 29 15.57 42.86 13.68
N LEU A 30 16.13 42.12 14.64
CA LEU A 30 16.84 42.49 15.87
C LEU A 30 15.91 43.12 16.95
N GLY A 31 15.71 42.40 18.05
CA GLY A 31 14.92 42.83 19.20
C GLY A 31 15.06 41.84 20.37
N VAL A 32 15.97 42.13 21.30
CA VAL A 32 16.25 41.33 22.51
C VAL A 32 15.63 42.02 23.72
N LEU A 33 15.06 41.27 24.67
CA LEU A 33 15.03 41.71 26.06
C LEU A 33 15.13 40.53 27.04
N MET A 34 16.14 40.59 27.92
CA MET A 34 16.28 39.71 29.08
C MET A 34 15.34 40.16 30.21
N MET A 35 14.88 39.20 31.02
CA MET A 35 14.61 39.43 32.44
C MET A 35 15.21 38.29 33.26
N ILE A 36 15.82 38.65 34.38
CA ILE A 36 16.60 37.75 35.25
C ILE A 36 15.84 37.56 36.56
N GLY A 37 15.84 36.32 37.08
CA GLY A 37 15.93 36.09 38.52
C GLY A 37 14.74 35.39 39.18
N ALA A 38 14.97 34.13 39.58
CA ALA A 38 14.86 33.70 40.98
C ALA A 38 15.46 32.30 41.14
N VAL A 39 16.31 32.10 42.15
CA VAL A 39 16.80 30.78 42.55
C VAL A 39 15.87 30.23 43.63
N MET A 40 15.43 28.98 43.49
CA MET A 40 14.92 28.19 44.62
C MET A 40 15.46 26.76 44.54
N THR A 41 16.07 26.32 45.63
CA THR A 41 16.58 24.96 45.83
C THR A 41 15.43 24.00 46.14
N GLY A 42 15.36 22.87 45.42
CA GLY A 42 14.43 21.79 45.72
C GLY A 42 14.99 20.44 45.26
N SER A 43 15.52 19.66 46.19
CA SER A 43 15.92 18.26 45.95
C SER A 43 14.77 17.34 46.35
N LEU A 44 14.13 16.70 45.38
CA LEU A 44 13.21 15.58 45.62
C LEU A 44 13.29 14.55 44.47
N ALA A 45 13.54 13.30 44.88
CA ALA A 45 13.22 12.04 44.20
C ALA A 45 13.32 11.96 42.67
N GLN A 46 14.37 11.27 42.19
CA GLN A 46 14.33 10.59 40.90
C GLN A 46 13.30 9.46 40.96
N GLY A 47 12.09 9.71 40.44
CA GLY A 47 11.15 8.66 40.07
C GLY A 47 11.41 8.24 38.62
N GLU A 48 11.87 7.01 38.40
CA GLU A 48 11.88 6.41 37.06
C GLU A 48 10.44 6.23 36.56
N THR A 49 9.95 7.21 35.80
CA THR A 49 8.72 7.03 35.03
C THR A 49 9.02 6.13 33.84
N ALA A 50 8.78 4.83 34.03
CA ALA A 50 8.81 3.86 32.95
C ALA A 50 7.98 4.37 31.76
N LYS A 51 8.58 4.44 30.57
CA LYS A 51 7.88 4.87 29.35
C LYS A 51 6.65 3.98 29.14
N PRO A 52 5.43 4.52 29.04
CA PRO A 52 4.29 3.73 28.61
C PRO A 52 4.51 3.32 27.15
N GLY A 53 4.52 2.01 26.90
CA GLY A 53 4.66 1.46 25.55
C GLY A 53 3.57 2.03 24.65
N HIS A 54 3.96 2.57 23.49
CA HIS A 54 3.06 3.19 22.53
C HIS A 54 2.18 2.16 21.82
N SER A 55 1.17 1.68 22.54
CA SER A 55 -0.13 1.31 21.98
C SER A 55 -0.93 2.61 21.81
N GLU A 56 -0.49 3.48 20.89
CA GLU A 56 -1.23 4.68 20.57
C GLU A 56 -2.53 4.29 19.87
N ARG A 57 -3.65 4.45 20.59
CA ARG A 57 -5.00 4.36 20.03
C ARG A 57 -5.27 5.56 19.13
N MET A 58 -4.75 5.50 17.91
CA MET A 58 -5.16 6.42 16.84
C MET A 58 -6.59 6.05 16.44
N ALA A 59 -7.52 6.99 16.62
CA ALA A 59 -8.96 6.75 16.54
C ALA A 59 -9.42 6.32 15.14
N GLY A 60 -10.45 5.47 15.09
CA GLY A 60 -11.26 5.22 13.91
C GLY A 60 -11.12 3.83 13.29
N GLU A 61 -9.92 3.23 13.30
CA GLU A 61 -9.64 2.06 12.46
C GLU A 61 -8.60 1.09 13.05
N ARG A 62 -8.98 -0.17 13.27
CA ARG A 62 -8.12 -1.23 13.84
C ARG A 62 -7.99 -2.42 12.89
N MET A 63 -6.78 -2.70 12.42
CA MET A 63 -6.47 -3.95 11.71
C MET A 63 -6.78 -5.17 12.60
N ALA A 64 -7.36 -6.23 12.02
CA ALA A 64 -7.67 -7.45 12.74
C ALA A 64 -6.45 -8.35 13.04
N GLY A 65 -5.38 -8.22 12.26
CA GLY A 65 -4.14 -8.98 12.43
C GLY A 65 -3.16 -8.50 13.50
N LYS A 66 -1.95 -9.03 13.47
CA LYS A 66 -0.86 -8.65 14.40
C LYS A 66 0.07 -7.63 13.75
N ASN A 67 0.48 -6.61 14.50
CA ASN A 67 1.48 -5.64 14.04
C ASN A 67 2.91 -6.12 14.32
N GLU A 68 3.27 -7.29 13.76
CA GLU A 68 4.63 -7.83 13.81
C GLU A 68 5.43 -7.33 12.60
N CYS A 69 6.73 -7.07 12.79
CA CYS A 69 7.64 -6.70 11.69
C CYS A 69 9.04 -7.24 11.95
N HIS A 70 9.17 -8.56 11.83
CA HIS A 70 10.43 -9.29 11.93
C HIS A 70 10.85 -9.77 10.54
N LEU A 71 11.84 -9.10 9.98
CA LEU A 71 12.40 -9.43 8.67
C LEU A 71 13.85 -9.89 8.83
N VAL A 72 14.24 -10.91 8.06
CA VAL A 72 15.61 -11.42 8.00
C VAL A 72 16.28 -10.89 6.74
N ASP A 73 17.47 -10.31 6.86
CA ASP A 73 18.26 -9.88 5.71
C ASP A 73 18.55 -11.04 4.75
N GLY A 74 18.55 -10.73 3.47
CA GLY A 74 18.73 -11.65 2.37
C GLY A 74 19.80 -11.19 1.39
N GLU A 75 19.60 -11.50 0.11
CA GLU A 75 20.47 -11.03 -0.95
C GLU A 75 20.51 -9.50 -1.04
N ALA A 76 21.62 -8.98 -1.55
CA ALA A 76 21.78 -7.57 -1.91
C ALA A 76 22.36 -7.47 -3.33
N GLY A 77 22.17 -6.33 -3.97
CA GLY A 77 22.69 -6.04 -5.32
C GLY A 77 22.27 -4.65 -5.79
N ILE A 78 22.83 -4.19 -6.90
CA ILE A 78 22.44 -2.91 -7.52
C ILE A 78 21.16 -3.11 -8.34
N VAL A 79 20.18 -2.20 -8.21
CA VAL A 79 18.96 -2.24 -9.03
C VAL A 79 19.28 -1.79 -10.45
N THR A 80 19.19 -2.70 -11.41
CA THR A 80 19.51 -2.41 -12.83
C THR A 80 18.28 -2.09 -13.67
N HIS A 81 17.10 -2.61 -13.30
CA HIS A 81 15.85 -2.39 -14.04
C HIS A 81 14.65 -2.31 -13.10
N VAL A 82 13.62 -1.57 -13.51
CA VAL A 82 12.29 -1.56 -12.90
C VAL A 82 11.26 -1.94 -13.96
N ILE A 83 10.49 -2.99 -13.70
CA ILE A 83 9.55 -3.58 -14.67
C ILE A 83 8.20 -2.86 -14.61
N ASP A 84 7.65 -2.74 -13.40
CA ASP A 84 6.44 -1.97 -13.08
C ASP A 84 6.54 -1.42 -11.64
N GLY A 85 5.51 -0.74 -11.13
CA GLY A 85 5.55 -0.04 -9.84
C GLY A 85 5.74 -0.91 -8.59
N ASP A 86 5.81 -2.24 -8.71
CA ASP A 86 6.07 -3.16 -7.60
C ASP A 86 6.98 -4.35 -7.98
N THR A 87 7.77 -4.22 -9.05
CA THR A 87 8.72 -5.25 -9.52
C THR A 87 10.02 -4.63 -10.06
N LEU A 88 11.17 -5.09 -9.55
CA LEU A 88 12.52 -4.63 -9.94
C LEU A 88 13.47 -5.80 -10.24
N VAL A 89 14.63 -5.53 -10.84
CA VAL A 89 15.66 -6.54 -11.16
C VAL A 89 17.02 -6.07 -10.65
N LEU A 90 17.74 -6.96 -9.97
CA LEU A 90 19.11 -6.71 -9.50
C LEU A 90 20.16 -7.04 -10.57
N ASP A 91 21.39 -6.55 -10.38
CA ASP A 91 22.59 -6.83 -11.17
C ASP A 91 22.91 -8.33 -11.35
N ASN A 92 22.61 -9.14 -10.33
CA ASN A 92 22.71 -10.60 -10.36
C ASN A 92 21.57 -11.30 -11.15
N THR A 93 20.73 -10.53 -11.87
CA THR A 93 19.53 -10.94 -12.64
C THR A 93 18.33 -11.42 -11.82
N LEU A 94 18.37 -11.33 -10.48
CA LEU A 94 17.22 -11.66 -9.62
C LEU A 94 16.08 -10.65 -9.81
N GLU A 95 14.95 -11.10 -10.36
CA GLU A 95 13.68 -10.35 -10.32
C GLU A 95 13.10 -10.41 -8.91
N VAL A 96 12.69 -9.25 -8.41
CA VAL A 96 12.18 -9.02 -7.06
C VAL A 96 10.78 -8.45 -7.14
N ARG A 97 9.82 -9.17 -6.57
CA ARG A 97 8.45 -8.75 -6.34
C ARG A 97 8.37 -8.08 -4.97
N LEU A 98 7.91 -6.84 -4.92
CA LEU A 98 7.76 -6.10 -3.68
C LEU A 98 6.50 -6.58 -2.94
N VAL A 99 6.67 -7.46 -1.93
CA VAL A 99 5.55 -7.95 -1.12
C VAL A 99 5.05 -6.89 -0.12
N GLY A 100 3.83 -7.07 0.38
CA GLY A 100 3.17 -6.11 1.25
C GLY A 100 2.46 -4.97 0.51
N MET A 101 2.64 -4.84 -0.81
CA MET A 101 1.92 -3.85 -1.62
C MET A 101 1.57 -4.35 -3.03
N GLN A 102 0.68 -3.62 -3.69
CA GLN A 102 0.35 -3.75 -5.10
C GLN A 102 0.28 -2.35 -5.73
N ALA A 103 1.13 -2.12 -6.73
CA ALA A 103 1.09 -0.90 -7.53
C ALA A 103 0.13 -1.08 -8.73
N PRO A 104 -0.37 0.02 -9.32
CA PRO A 104 -1.17 -0.02 -10.54
C PRO A 104 -0.45 -0.75 -11.68
N LYS A 105 -1.19 -1.61 -12.39
CA LYS A 105 -0.61 -2.55 -13.37
C LYS A 105 -0.46 -1.93 -14.76
N LEU A 106 0.73 -2.08 -15.32
CA LEU A 106 1.03 -1.82 -16.73
C LEU A 106 0.61 -3.00 -17.63
N PRO A 107 0.40 -2.81 -18.95
CA PRO A 107 0.04 -3.89 -19.86
C PRO A 107 1.11 -4.99 -19.98
N LEU A 108 2.40 -4.61 -19.99
CA LEU A 108 3.55 -5.53 -20.08
C LEU A 108 3.39 -6.57 -21.22
N GLY A 109 2.97 -6.11 -22.41
CA GLY A 109 2.80 -6.95 -23.60
C GLY A 109 1.53 -7.84 -23.61
N ARG A 110 0.70 -7.81 -22.56
CA ARG A 110 -0.55 -8.58 -22.49
C ARG A 110 -1.61 -8.01 -23.46
N PRO A 111 -2.07 -8.75 -24.48
CA PRO A 111 -3.08 -8.25 -25.42
C PRO A 111 -4.38 -7.87 -24.71
N GLY A 112 -4.94 -6.70 -25.06
CA GLY A 112 -6.20 -6.21 -24.47
C GLY A 112 -6.13 -5.75 -23.01
N PHE A 113 -4.97 -5.83 -22.34
CA PHE A 113 -4.84 -5.34 -20.96
C PHE A 113 -4.80 -3.81 -20.94
N VAL A 114 -5.84 -3.19 -20.39
CA VAL A 114 -5.89 -1.74 -20.16
C VAL A 114 -5.02 -1.40 -18.94
N ALA A 115 -4.08 -0.48 -19.11
CA ALA A 115 -3.25 0.01 -18.02
C ALA A 115 -4.13 0.61 -16.91
N TRP A 116 -3.84 0.27 -15.65
CA TRP A 116 -4.57 0.87 -14.53
C TRP A 116 -4.12 2.34 -14.36
N PRO A 117 -5.00 3.28 -13.93
CA PRO A 117 -4.62 4.68 -13.72
C PRO A 117 -3.44 4.80 -12.74
N LEU A 118 -2.54 5.77 -12.95
CA LEU A 118 -1.30 5.98 -12.19
C LEU A 118 -0.22 4.86 -12.32
N SER A 119 -0.33 3.95 -13.29
CA SER A 119 0.67 2.87 -13.49
C SER A 119 2.02 3.33 -14.06
N SER A 120 2.03 4.38 -14.88
CA SER A 120 3.28 5.00 -15.35
C SER A 120 3.96 5.77 -14.21
N GLU A 121 3.16 6.46 -13.40
CA GLU A 121 3.58 7.30 -12.27
C GLU A 121 4.17 6.44 -11.14
N ALA A 122 3.52 5.32 -10.80
CA ALA A 122 4.05 4.36 -9.84
C ALA A 122 5.38 3.73 -10.31
N LYS A 123 5.49 3.36 -11.60
CA LYS A 123 6.76 2.88 -12.16
C LYS A 123 7.85 3.95 -12.11
N ALA A 124 7.55 5.17 -12.56
CA ALA A 124 8.50 6.28 -12.58
C ALA A 124 8.98 6.67 -11.15
N LYS A 125 8.10 6.55 -10.14
CA LYS A 125 8.49 6.73 -8.75
C LYS A 125 9.45 5.65 -8.28
N LEU A 126 9.16 4.38 -8.55
CA LEU A 126 10.05 3.27 -8.20
C LEU A 126 11.41 3.38 -8.90
N GLU A 127 11.44 3.79 -10.17
CA GLU A 127 12.69 4.12 -10.88
C GLU A 127 13.47 5.22 -10.18
N THR A 128 12.80 6.31 -9.79
CA THR A 128 13.42 7.45 -9.08
C THR A 128 14.01 7.03 -7.72
N LEU A 129 13.35 6.12 -7.00
CA LEU A 129 13.79 5.66 -5.68
C LEU A 129 14.90 4.60 -5.75
N ALA A 130 14.89 3.74 -6.76
CA ALA A 130 15.65 2.50 -6.74
C ALA A 130 16.75 2.40 -7.80
N LEU A 131 16.54 2.91 -9.02
CA LEU A 131 17.39 2.61 -10.16
C LEU A 131 18.83 3.07 -9.94
N GLY A 132 19.80 2.19 -10.18
CA GLY A 132 21.23 2.45 -9.99
C GLY A 132 21.73 2.43 -8.54
N ASN A 133 20.84 2.31 -7.55
CA ASN A 133 21.22 2.27 -6.13
C ASN A 133 21.36 0.83 -5.63
N ALA A 134 22.07 0.66 -4.51
CA ALA A 134 22.15 -0.62 -3.81
C ALA A 134 20.82 -0.95 -3.11
N ALA A 135 20.38 -2.20 -3.21
CA ALA A 135 19.18 -2.71 -2.56
C ALA A 135 19.54 -3.87 -1.62
N GLN A 136 19.02 -3.81 -0.39
CA GLN A 136 19.01 -4.92 0.55
C GLN A 136 17.61 -5.57 0.53
N LEU A 137 17.54 -6.85 0.19
CA LEU A 137 16.31 -7.65 0.30
C LEU A 137 16.12 -8.12 1.74
N ARG A 138 14.88 -8.17 2.21
CA ARG A 138 14.51 -8.69 3.53
C ARG A 138 13.25 -9.54 3.46
N TYR A 139 13.22 -10.62 4.23
CA TYR A 139 12.20 -11.66 4.16
C TYR A 139 11.48 -11.88 5.49
N GLY A 140 10.14 -11.93 5.46
CA GLY A 140 9.29 -12.23 6.62
C GLY A 140 8.34 -13.42 6.40
N GLY A 141 8.57 -14.23 5.37
CA GLY A 141 7.65 -15.27 4.92
C GLY A 141 8.22 -16.10 3.77
N THR A 142 7.36 -16.61 2.89
CA THR A 142 7.78 -17.32 1.67
C THR A 142 8.68 -16.43 0.81
N ARG A 143 9.94 -16.84 0.61
CA ARG A 143 10.99 -16.02 -0.03
C ARG A 143 11.00 -16.03 -1.56
N ARG A 144 10.30 -16.99 -2.18
CA ARG A 144 10.32 -17.24 -3.63
C ARG A 144 8.94 -17.64 -4.14
N ASP A 145 8.56 -17.14 -5.31
CA ASP A 145 7.38 -17.63 -6.03
C ASP A 145 7.71 -18.77 -7.01
N ARG A 146 6.68 -19.29 -7.69
CA ARG A 146 6.82 -20.36 -8.69
C ARG A 146 7.66 -20.01 -9.93
N TYR A 147 8.00 -18.73 -10.10
CA TYR A 147 8.88 -18.23 -11.17
C TYR A 147 10.30 -17.93 -10.65
N ASN A 148 10.61 -18.37 -9.41
CA ASN A 148 11.87 -18.15 -8.70
C ASN A 148 12.19 -16.66 -8.43
N ARG A 149 11.18 -15.79 -8.43
CA ARG A 149 11.35 -14.37 -8.10
C ARG A 149 11.42 -14.18 -6.60
N ALA A 150 12.27 -13.27 -6.14
CA ALA A 150 12.34 -12.92 -4.73
C ALA A 150 11.05 -12.22 -4.28
N LEU A 151 10.44 -12.73 -3.22
CA LEU A 151 9.28 -12.13 -2.57
C LEU A 151 9.79 -11.34 -1.34
N ALA A 152 10.09 -10.05 -1.51
CA ALA A 152 10.90 -9.32 -0.54
C ALA A 152 10.36 -7.94 -0.14
N HIS A 153 10.61 -7.56 1.11
CA HIS A 153 10.71 -6.16 1.51
C HIS A 153 12.05 -5.63 1.02
N VAL A 154 12.08 -4.41 0.48
CA VAL A 154 13.31 -3.86 -0.11
C VAL A 154 13.65 -2.52 0.52
N THR A 155 14.89 -2.41 0.97
CA THR A 155 15.47 -1.13 1.43
C THR A 155 16.56 -0.72 0.46
N ILE A 156 16.40 0.45 -0.13
CA ILE A 156 17.45 1.11 -0.90
C ILE A 156 18.44 1.74 0.07
N LEU A 157 19.73 1.63 -0.27
CA LEU A 157 20.86 2.24 0.40
C LEU A 157 21.47 3.23 -0.60
N PRO A 158 21.04 4.51 -0.62
CA PRO A 158 21.67 5.53 -1.45
C PRO A 158 23.13 5.75 -1.01
N GLU A 159 23.99 6.19 -1.93
CA GLU A 159 25.39 6.52 -1.60
C GLU A 159 25.47 7.70 -0.61
N ASP A 160 24.67 8.74 -0.85
CA ASP A 160 24.51 9.92 0.01
C ASP A 160 23.06 10.04 0.52
N GLY A 161 22.66 9.22 1.50
CA GLY A 161 21.33 9.35 2.10
C GLY A 161 20.97 8.30 3.16
N GLU A 162 19.83 8.51 3.81
CA GLU A 162 19.25 7.54 4.74
C GLU A 162 18.63 6.34 4.00
N PRO A 163 18.65 5.13 4.59
CA PRO A 163 18.01 3.95 4.01
C PRO A 163 16.50 4.14 3.74
N ILE A 164 16.05 3.83 2.51
CA ILE A 164 14.65 4.03 2.09
C ILE A 164 13.96 2.67 1.95
N TRP A 165 12.98 2.39 2.82
CA TRP A 165 12.09 1.23 2.63
C TRP A 165 11.08 1.52 1.51
N ILE A 166 11.23 0.84 0.37
CA ILE A 166 10.49 1.15 -0.86
C ILE A 166 8.97 1.04 -0.65
N GLN A 167 8.49 -0.05 -0.02
CA GLN A 167 7.06 -0.24 0.20
C GLN A 167 6.43 0.93 0.97
N GLN A 168 7.09 1.39 2.03
CA GLN A 168 6.63 2.53 2.82
C GLN A 168 6.61 3.81 1.97
N ALA A 169 7.68 4.11 1.23
CA ALA A 169 7.75 5.31 0.38
C ALA A 169 6.67 5.32 -0.72
N MET A 170 6.42 4.17 -1.35
CA MET A 170 5.40 4.02 -2.40
C MET A 170 3.97 4.17 -1.85
N LEU A 171 3.69 3.66 -0.65
CA LEU A 171 2.39 3.82 0.00
C LEU A 171 2.16 5.23 0.54
N ALA A 172 3.21 5.88 1.07
CA ALA A 172 3.11 7.24 1.64
C ALA A 172 2.69 8.28 0.60
N GLU A 173 3.15 8.16 -0.65
CA GLU A 173 2.71 9.00 -1.77
C GLU A 173 1.40 8.52 -2.41
N GLY A 174 0.83 7.43 -1.89
CA GLY A 174 -0.37 6.79 -2.39
C GLY A 174 -0.19 6.23 -3.80
N LEU A 175 0.95 5.62 -4.13
CA LEU A 175 1.22 5.02 -5.45
C LEU A 175 1.12 3.49 -5.47
N ALA A 176 0.71 2.90 -4.35
CA ALA A 176 0.33 1.51 -4.22
C ALA A 176 -0.82 1.37 -3.20
N ARG A 177 -1.44 0.20 -3.14
CA ARG A 177 -2.28 -0.25 -2.02
C ARG A 177 -1.55 -1.37 -1.26
N VAL A 178 -1.81 -1.52 0.04
CA VAL A 178 -1.31 -2.66 0.82
C VAL A 178 -1.98 -3.94 0.31
N TYR A 179 -1.13 -4.91 -0.04
CA TYR A 179 -1.53 -6.22 -0.54
C TYR A 179 -0.62 -7.30 0.05
N SER A 180 -1.24 -8.20 0.81
CA SER A 180 -0.57 -9.22 1.59
C SER A 180 -1.08 -10.62 1.25
N PHE A 181 -0.32 -11.63 1.65
CA PHE A 181 -0.65 -13.04 1.47
C PHE A 181 -0.56 -13.75 2.83
N ALA A 182 -1.29 -14.85 3.00
CA ALA A 182 -1.30 -15.60 4.25
C ALA A 182 0.09 -16.13 4.67
N ASP A 183 1.01 -16.31 3.71
CA ASP A 183 2.39 -16.75 3.90
C ASP A 183 3.43 -15.62 3.96
N ASN A 184 3.00 -14.35 3.83
CA ASN A 184 3.82 -13.14 3.85
C ASN A 184 3.03 -12.01 4.54
N ARG A 185 2.96 -12.10 5.88
CA ARG A 185 2.15 -11.21 6.75
C ARG A 185 2.97 -10.19 7.57
N GLN A 186 4.29 -10.32 7.59
CA GLN A 186 5.16 -9.42 8.37
C GLN A 186 5.10 -7.98 7.84
N CYS A 187 5.18 -7.03 8.78
CA CYS A 187 5.14 -5.58 8.56
C CYS A 187 3.86 -5.02 7.92
N VAL A 188 2.83 -5.84 7.65
CA VAL A 188 1.59 -5.39 7.00
C VAL A 188 0.86 -4.34 7.85
N GLY A 189 0.83 -4.48 9.17
CA GLY A 189 0.24 -3.46 10.07
C GLY A 189 0.93 -2.09 9.97
N ALA A 190 2.25 -2.05 9.84
CA ALA A 190 3.00 -0.81 9.63
C ALA A 190 2.69 -0.18 8.26
N LEU A 191 2.60 -1.00 7.21
CA LEU A 191 2.25 -0.55 5.87
C LEU A 191 0.80 -0.01 5.79
N LEU A 192 -0.14 -0.60 6.54
CA LEU A 192 -1.54 -0.14 6.62
C LEU A 192 -1.67 1.23 7.27
N ASN A 193 -0.86 1.52 8.29
CA ASN A 193 -0.85 2.86 8.91
C ASN A 193 -0.39 3.93 7.90
N VAL A 194 0.67 3.65 7.14
CA VAL A 194 1.18 4.55 6.08
C VAL A 194 0.15 4.73 4.95
N GLU A 195 -0.51 3.64 4.54
CA GLU A 195 -1.59 3.70 3.55
C GLU A 195 -2.79 4.53 4.03
N ARG A 196 -3.16 4.41 5.32
CA ARG A 196 -4.23 5.20 5.96
C ARG A 196 -3.90 6.69 5.96
N GLU A 197 -2.67 7.08 6.25
CA GLU A 197 -2.23 8.48 6.19
C GLU A 197 -2.34 9.04 4.76
N ALA A 198 -1.85 8.29 3.77
CA ALA A 198 -1.96 8.66 2.36
C ALA A 198 -3.42 8.75 1.89
N ARG A 199 -4.29 7.85 2.37
CA ARG A 199 -5.73 7.84 2.08
C ARG A 199 -6.46 9.03 2.68
N ASN A 200 -6.25 9.30 3.97
CA ASN A 200 -6.85 10.43 4.65
C ASN A 200 -6.38 11.77 4.06
N SER A 201 -5.18 11.80 3.49
CA SER A 201 -4.61 12.96 2.79
C SER A 201 -4.97 13.06 1.30
N GLY A 202 -5.74 12.11 0.75
CA GLY A 202 -6.13 12.10 -0.67
C GLY A 202 -4.97 11.99 -1.67
N LEU A 203 -3.87 11.32 -1.28
CA LEU A 203 -2.66 11.22 -2.10
C LEU A 203 -2.76 10.14 -3.17
N GLY A 204 -1.96 10.28 -4.24
CA GLY A 204 -1.94 9.38 -5.41
C GLY A 204 -3.30 8.77 -5.79
N LEU A 205 -3.42 7.44 -5.67
CA LEU A 205 -4.60 6.62 -5.94
C LEU A 205 -5.87 7.14 -5.25
N TRP A 206 -5.77 7.66 -4.04
CA TRP A 206 -6.91 8.02 -3.19
C TRP A 206 -7.69 9.24 -3.68
N ARG A 207 -7.18 9.97 -4.69
CA ARG A 207 -7.92 11.02 -5.40
C ARG A 207 -8.68 10.54 -6.64
N ASP A 208 -8.37 9.34 -7.13
CA ASP A 208 -8.88 8.84 -8.42
C ASP A 208 -10.12 7.93 -8.18
N PRO A 209 -11.28 8.23 -8.80
CA PRO A 209 -12.50 7.44 -8.65
C PRO A 209 -12.37 5.94 -9.00
N TYR A 210 -11.37 5.54 -9.78
CA TYR A 210 -11.06 4.13 -10.04
C TYR A 210 -10.69 3.38 -8.75
N TYR A 211 -9.96 4.03 -7.83
CA TYR A 211 -9.51 3.47 -6.54
C TYR A 211 -10.34 3.95 -5.33
N ALA A 212 -11.53 4.53 -5.57
CA ALA A 212 -12.47 4.80 -4.50
C ALA A 212 -12.83 3.50 -3.75
N ILE A 213 -12.91 3.58 -2.42
CA ILE A 213 -13.44 2.51 -1.57
C ILE A 213 -14.92 2.31 -1.93
N ARG A 214 -15.33 1.04 -2.10
CA ARG A 214 -16.70 0.69 -2.48
C ARG A 214 -17.55 0.42 -1.25
N PRO A 215 -18.75 1.01 -1.13
CA PRO A 215 -19.77 0.48 -0.22
C PRO A 215 -20.06 -0.99 -0.55
N ALA A 216 -20.26 -1.85 0.45
CA ALA A 216 -20.63 -3.25 0.23
C ALA A 216 -22.02 -3.41 -0.42
N ALA A 217 -22.86 -2.36 -0.34
CA ALA A 217 -24.14 -2.26 -1.03
C ALA A 217 -24.03 -1.59 -2.43
N ASP A 218 -22.82 -1.34 -2.96
CA ASP A 218 -22.63 -0.77 -4.30
C ASP A 218 -22.97 -1.84 -5.37
N PRO A 219 -24.04 -1.65 -6.18
CA PRO A 219 -24.42 -2.62 -7.21
C PRO A 219 -23.35 -2.77 -8.31
N ALA A 220 -22.41 -1.83 -8.44
CA ALA A 220 -21.27 -1.97 -9.36
C ALA A 220 -20.36 -3.15 -9.01
N LEU A 221 -20.35 -3.62 -7.74
CA LEU A 221 -19.59 -4.81 -7.34
C LEU A 221 -20.00 -6.05 -8.15
N ALA A 222 -21.25 -6.16 -8.60
CA ALA A 222 -21.72 -7.29 -9.40
C ALA A 222 -21.01 -7.42 -10.76
N THR A 223 -20.52 -6.33 -11.35
CA THR A 223 -19.79 -6.33 -12.63
C THR A 223 -18.29 -6.12 -12.47
N ARG A 224 -17.82 -5.72 -11.29
CA ARG A 224 -16.43 -5.33 -11.00
C ARG A 224 -15.57 -6.52 -10.52
N HIS A 225 -15.48 -7.55 -11.36
CA HIS A 225 -14.67 -8.75 -11.13
C HIS A 225 -13.20 -8.56 -11.57
N ASP A 226 -12.30 -9.39 -11.07
CA ASP A 226 -10.86 -9.41 -11.39
C ASP A 226 -10.10 -8.09 -11.09
N VAL A 227 -10.61 -7.32 -10.12
CA VAL A 227 -9.99 -6.10 -9.60
C VAL A 227 -9.66 -6.27 -8.12
N TYR A 228 -8.48 -5.83 -7.70
CA TYR A 228 -8.11 -5.73 -6.28
C TYR A 228 -8.70 -4.45 -5.69
N ASP A 229 -9.61 -4.59 -4.73
CA ASP A 229 -10.36 -3.46 -4.20
C ASP A 229 -10.58 -3.48 -2.69
N LEU A 230 -10.97 -2.31 -2.19
CA LEU A 230 -11.34 -2.07 -0.80
C LEU A 230 -12.86 -1.91 -0.73
N VAL A 231 -13.51 -2.70 0.12
CA VAL A 231 -14.96 -2.71 0.32
C VAL A 231 -15.30 -2.39 1.77
N GLU A 232 -16.21 -1.46 2.03
CA GLU A 232 -16.68 -1.07 3.35
C GLU A 232 -18.17 -1.35 3.57
N GLY A 233 -18.52 -1.89 4.72
CA GLY A 233 -19.91 -2.06 5.11
C GLY A 233 -20.08 -2.61 6.51
N SER A 234 -21.33 -2.76 6.95
CA SER A 234 -21.66 -3.45 8.19
C SER A 234 -22.01 -4.90 7.92
N VAL A 235 -21.42 -5.83 8.66
CA VAL A 235 -21.71 -7.26 8.55
C VAL A 235 -23.12 -7.53 9.12
N ILE A 236 -24.06 -7.98 8.30
CA ILE A 236 -25.45 -8.24 8.67
C ILE A 236 -25.58 -9.61 9.34
N SER A 237 -24.92 -10.62 8.77
CA SER A 237 -24.82 -11.97 9.32
C SER A 237 -23.42 -12.53 9.19
N VAL A 238 -23.10 -13.40 10.14
CA VAL A 238 -21.99 -14.35 10.05
C VAL A 238 -22.63 -15.72 9.90
N GLY A 239 -22.28 -16.45 8.85
CA GLY A 239 -22.77 -17.80 8.58
C GLY A 239 -21.61 -18.78 8.46
N GLU A 240 -21.78 -20.02 8.90
CA GLU A 240 -20.78 -21.09 8.79
C GLU A 240 -21.32 -22.23 7.93
N ARG A 241 -20.47 -22.81 7.08
CA ARG A 241 -20.82 -23.97 6.26
C ARG A 241 -19.63 -24.93 6.11
N GLY A 242 -19.51 -25.86 7.05
CA GLY A 242 -18.36 -26.75 7.11
C GLY A 242 -17.11 -25.96 7.53
N PRO A 243 -16.00 -25.98 6.77
CA PRO A 243 -14.74 -25.37 7.19
C PRO A 243 -14.62 -23.87 6.84
N ILE A 244 -15.68 -23.25 6.29
CA ILE A 244 -15.67 -21.85 5.84
C ILE A 244 -16.76 -21.03 6.50
N ALA A 245 -16.45 -19.74 6.70
CA ALA A 245 -17.37 -18.74 7.24
C ALA A 245 -17.63 -17.64 6.21
N TYR A 246 -18.82 -17.06 6.28
CA TYR A 246 -19.32 -16.00 5.41
C TYR A 246 -19.62 -14.77 6.25
N LEU A 247 -19.19 -13.59 5.80
CA LEU A 247 -19.64 -12.30 6.30
C LEU A 247 -20.56 -11.69 5.24
N ASP A 248 -21.86 -11.71 5.49
CA ASP A 248 -22.85 -11.20 4.55
C ASP A 248 -23.10 -9.72 4.81
N PHE A 249 -23.05 -8.89 3.77
CA PHE A 249 -23.32 -7.44 3.85
C PHE A 249 -24.71 -7.06 3.35
N GLY A 250 -25.54 -8.07 3.04
CA GLY A 250 -26.90 -7.92 2.53
C GLY A 250 -27.81 -9.04 3.03
N ARG A 251 -28.95 -9.23 2.36
CA ARG A 251 -29.93 -10.29 2.67
C ARG A 251 -29.98 -11.36 1.59
N ASP A 252 -29.57 -11.05 0.37
CA ASP A 252 -29.54 -11.98 -0.76
C ASP A 252 -28.08 -12.18 -1.18
N TRP A 253 -27.48 -13.28 -0.72
CA TRP A 253 -26.11 -13.67 -1.04
C TRP A 253 -25.85 -13.88 -2.55
N SER A 254 -26.88 -13.95 -3.39
CA SER A 254 -26.73 -14.07 -4.84
C SER A 254 -26.55 -12.72 -5.56
N THR A 255 -26.91 -11.61 -4.91
CA THR A 255 -26.74 -10.24 -5.44
C THR A 255 -25.84 -9.36 -4.58
N ASP A 256 -25.83 -9.59 -3.28
CA ASP A 256 -25.21 -8.73 -2.28
C ASP A 256 -23.76 -9.18 -2.00
N PHE A 257 -22.92 -8.25 -1.57
CA PHE A 257 -21.51 -8.54 -1.31
C PHE A 257 -21.32 -9.49 -0.11
N THR A 258 -20.47 -10.50 -0.31
CA THR A 258 -20.16 -11.51 0.71
C THR A 258 -18.65 -11.74 0.84
N ALA A 259 -18.11 -11.64 2.06
CA ALA A 259 -16.73 -12.03 2.32
C ALA A 259 -16.67 -13.52 2.72
N VAL A 260 -15.75 -14.29 2.12
CA VAL A 260 -15.61 -15.73 2.37
C VAL A 260 -14.28 -16.01 3.05
N LEU A 261 -14.33 -16.43 4.32
CA LEU A 261 -13.17 -16.78 5.13
C LEU A 261 -12.83 -18.26 4.98
N THR A 262 -11.55 -18.56 4.72
CA THR A 262 -11.06 -19.94 4.70
C THR A 262 -10.84 -20.49 6.11
N THR A 263 -10.69 -21.81 6.26
CA THR A 263 -10.38 -22.49 7.54
C THR A 263 -9.17 -21.86 8.25
N GLU A 264 -8.14 -21.58 7.46
CA GLU A 264 -6.87 -21.01 7.91
C GLU A 264 -7.06 -19.56 8.33
N ALA A 265 -7.91 -18.81 7.62
CA ALA A 265 -8.29 -17.46 8.01
C ALA A 265 -9.00 -17.46 9.36
N ILE A 266 -10.05 -18.27 9.54
CA ILE A 266 -10.82 -18.38 10.80
C ILE A 266 -9.88 -18.69 11.97
N THR A 267 -8.95 -19.62 11.77
CA THR A 267 -7.93 -20.00 12.76
C THR A 267 -7.01 -18.80 13.09
N ALA A 268 -6.49 -18.11 12.08
CA ALA A 268 -5.63 -16.94 12.26
C ALA A 268 -6.35 -15.73 12.89
N PHE A 269 -7.67 -15.57 12.66
CA PHE A 269 -8.51 -14.57 13.34
C PHE A 269 -8.63 -14.90 14.84
N ALA A 270 -8.89 -16.17 15.18
CA ALA A 270 -8.94 -16.62 16.58
C ALA A 270 -7.59 -16.45 17.30
N GLU A 271 -6.46 -16.76 16.63
CA GLU A 271 -5.09 -16.50 17.13
C GLU A 271 -4.78 -15.00 17.32
N ALA A 272 -5.46 -14.12 16.59
CA ALA A 272 -5.41 -12.67 16.75
C ALA A 272 -6.41 -12.14 17.80
N GLY A 273 -7.14 -13.03 18.50
CA GLY A 273 -8.12 -12.69 19.53
C GLY A 273 -9.46 -12.19 18.98
N ILE A 274 -9.82 -12.54 17.74
CA ILE A 274 -11.06 -12.16 17.09
C ILE A 274 -11.84 -13.42 16.72
N ALA A 275 -12.89 -13.71 17.48
CA ALA A 275 -13.88 -14.71 17.12
C ALA A 275 -14.74 -14.18 15.96
N VAL A 276 -14.86 -14.95 14.86
CA VAL A 276 -15.44 -14.45 13.59
C VAL A 276 -16.91 -14.04 13.75
N GLU A 277 -17.62 -14.69 14.65
CA GLU A 277 -19.03 -14.46 15.00
C GLU A 277 -19.23 -13.07 15.61
N THR A 278 -18.20 -12.53 16.27
CA THR A 278 -18.21 -11.17 16.86
C THR A 278 -18.11 -10.05 15.82
N LEU A 279 -17.80 -10.39 14.55
CA LEU A 279 -17.85 -9.44 13.45
C LEU A 279 -19.29 -9.06 13.07
N ARG A 280 -20.30 -9.83 13.49
CA ARG A 280 -21.72 -9.50 13.27
C ARG A 280 -22.05 -8.12 13.84
N GLY A 281 -22.61 -7.25 13.02
CA GLY A 281 -22.95 -5.88 13.38
C GLY A 281 -21.76 -4.91 13.39
N GLN A 282 -20.53 -5.38 13.20
CA GLN A 282 -19.36 -4.51 13.06
C GLN A 282 -19.35 -3.87 11.67
N ARG A 283 -18.93 -2.61 11.62
CA ARG A 283 -18.52 -1.97 10.37
C ARG A 283 -17.07 -2.36 10.11
N VAL A 284 -16.79 -2.84 8.90
CA VAL A 284 -15.45 -3.30 8.50
C VAL A 284 -15.06 -2.73 7.14
N ARG A 285 -13.76 -2.62 6.91
CA ARG A 285 -13.14 -2.54 5.59
C ARG A 285 -12.46 -3.85 5.28
N LEU A 286 -12.71 -4.37 4.10
CA LEU A 286 -12.08 -5.56 3.54
C LEU A 286 -11.22 -5.18 2.34
N ARG A 287 -10.09 -5.87 2.16
CA ARG A 287 -9.21 -5.71 1.00
C ARG A 287 -8.90 -7.04 0.33
N GLY A 288 -9.04 -7.12 -0.98
CA GLY A 288 -8.96 -8.38 -1.71
C GLY A 288 -9.36 -8.26 -3.16
N TRP A 289 -9.27 -9.38 -3.89
CA TRP A 289 -9.81 -9.49 -5.23
C TRP A 289 -11.33 -9.67 -5.16
N ILE A 290 -12.06 -8.94 -6.01
CA ILE A 290 -13.50 -9.17 -6.19
C ILE A 290 -13.70 -10.36 -7.14
N GLU A 291 -14.33 -11.39 -6.62
CA GLU A 291 -14.62 -12.67 -7.27
C GLU A 291 -16.14 -12.86 -7.44
N ARG A 292 -16.57 -13.76 -8.33
CA ARG A 292 -17.99 -14.07 -8.55
C ARG A 292 -18.30 -15.51 -8.15
N HIS A 293 -18.90 -15.68 -6.97
CA HIS A 293 -19.27 -16.99 -6.41
C HIS A 293 -20.69 -16.94 -5.84
N GLY A 294 -21.69 -17.18 -6.71
CA GLY A 294 -23.11 -16.98 -6.36
C GLY A 294 -23.53 -15.52 -6.49
N GLY A 295 -22.77 -14.61 -5.86
CA GLY A 295 -22.87 -13.15 -5.98
C GLY A 295 -21.47 -12.49 -6.06
N PRO A 296 -21.38 -11.15 -5.93
CA PRO A 296 -20.10 -10.46 -5.75
C PRO A 296 -19.47 -10.85 -4.40
N SER A 297 -18.20 -11.24 -4.42
CA SER A 297 -17.56 -11.85 -3.26
C SER A 297 -16.09 -11.45 -3.12
N MET A 298 -15.54 -11.62 -1.93
CA MET A 298 -14.10 -11.42 -1.68
C MET A 298 -13.57 -12.52 -0.76
N ARG A 299 -12.46 -13.15 -1.15
CA ARG A 299 -11.83 -14.18 -0.32
C ARG A 299 -10.91 -13.58 0.73
N VAL A 300 -11.13 -13.97 1.98
CA VAL A 300 -10.33 -13.58 3.15
C VAL A 300 -9.55 -14.81 3.60
N THR A 301 -8.22 -14.68 3.58
CA THR A 301 -7.26 -15.77 3.85
C THR A 301 -6.43 -15.53 5.11
N HIS A 302 -6.40 -14.29 5.60
CA HIS A 302 -5.67 -13.88 6.81
C HIS A 302 -6.27 -12.58 7.38
N PRO A 303 -6.11 -12.31 8.70
CA PRO A 303 -6.75 -11.18 9.38
C PRO A 303 -6.35 -9.80 8.86
N GLU A 304 -5.15 -9.63 8.32
CA GLU A 304 -4.66 -8.34 7.83
C GLU A 304 -5.42 -7.84 6.57
N GLN A 305 -6.29 -8.69 5.98
CA GLN A 305 -7.26 -8.27 4.97
C GLN A 305 -8.51 -7.54 5.54
N LEU A 306 -8.67 -7.47 6.86
CA LEU A 306 -9.82 -6.85 7.53
C LEU A 306 -9.36 -5.75 8.50
N GLU A 307 -9.95 -4.57 8.36
CA GLU A 307 -9.88 -3.48 9.32
C GLU A 307 -11.27 -3.28 9.94
N LEU A 308 -11.36 -3.34 11.27
CA LEU A 308 -12.55 -2.90 12.01
C LEU A 308 -12.60 -1.37 11.98
N LEU A 309 -13.76 -0.82 11.64
CA LEU A 309 -14.02 0.61 11.62
C LEU A 309 -14.86 0.96 12.85
N ASP A 310 -14.39 1.93 13.63
CA ASP A 310 -15.08 2.35 14.85
C ASP A 310 -16.50 2.80 14.54
N GLN A 311 -17.44 2.41 15.40
CA GLN A 311 -18.79 2.93 15.37
C GLN A 311 -18.76 4.36 15.93
N TRP A 312 -19.11 5.34 15.09
CA TRP A 312 -19.34 6.74 15.48
C TRP A 312 -20.76 6.91 16.01
#